data_AF-A0A3A6NAW0-F1
#
_entry.id   AF-A0A3A6NAW0-F1
#
_cell.length_a   1.000
_cell.length_b   1.000
_cell.length_c   1.000
_cell.angle_alpha   90.00
_cell.angle_beta   90.00
_cell.angle_gamma   90.00
#
_symmetry.space_group_name_H-M   'P 1'
#
loop_
_entity.id
_entity.type
_entity.pdbx_description
1 polymer ?
#
loop_
_entity_poly.entity_id
_entity_poly.type
_entity_poly.pdbx_seq_one_letter_code
_entity_poly.pdbx_strand_id
1 'polypeptide(L)' 'MQIKETDLPGIGRKYTVHTAEEDLFVIIIHYSGRREIYLMGEPDADEPLYTLNLSDGAAGFTA' A
#
# COMPACT_ATOMS: atom_id res chain seq x y z
N MET A 1 14.46 2.45 8.08
CA MET A 1 13.21 2.79 7.38
C MET A 1 13.56 3.46 6.07
N GLN A 2 13.07 2.93 4.95
CA GLN A 2 13.22 3.55 3.63
C GLN A 2 11.83 3.71 3.02
N ILE A 3 11.57 4.88 2.43
CA ILE A 3 10.33 5.17 1.72
C ILE A 3 10.69 5.50 0.27
N LYS A 4 10.10 4.76 -0.66
CA LYS A 4 10.19 5.03 -2.09
C LYS A 4 8.85 5.51 -2.60
N GLU A 5 8.86 6.62 -3.30
CA GLU A 5 7.70 7.20 -3.97
C GLU A 5 7.76 6.87 -5.47
N THR A 6 6.62 6.56 -6.07
CA THR A 6 6.51 6.26 -7.51
C THR A 6 5.17 6.75 -8.01
N ASP A 7 5.19 7.65 -9.00
CA ASP A 7 3.97 8.07 -9.68
C ASP A 7 3.37 6.90 -10.48
N LEU A 8 2.05 6.76 -10.39
CA LEU A 8 1.27 5.80 -11.15
C LEU A 8 0.37 6.57 -12.14
N PRO A 9 0.79 6.73 -13.41
CA PRO A 9 0.02 7.48 -14.41
C PRO A 9 -1.43 6.98 -14.51
N GLY A 10 -2.38 7.92 -14.38
CA GLY A 10 -3.82 7.62 -14.44
C GLY A 10 -4.43 7.01 -13.17
N ILE A 11 -3.62 6.64 -12.17
CA ILE A 11 -4.09 6.02 -10.93
C ILE A 11 -3.90 6.97 -9.74
N GLY A 12 -2.67 7.45 -9.55
CA GLY A 12 -2.30 8.21 -8.37
C GLY A 12 -0.82 8.05 -8.05
N ARG A 13 -0.51 7.76 -6.79
CA ARG A 13 0.87 7.58 -6.32
C ARG A 13 1.04 6.37 -5.44
N LYS A 14 2.11 5.62 -5.67
CA LYS A 14 2.55 4.49 -4.86
C LYS A 14 3.66 4.92 -3.92
N TYR A 15 3.55 4.49 -2.67
CA TYR A 15 4.60 4.54 -1.68
C TYR A 15 4.95 3.12 -1.27
N THR A 16 6.23 2.83 -1.24
CA THR A 16 6.76 1.55 -0.77
C THR A 16 7.61 1.84 0.45
N VAL A 17 7.24 1.27 1.59
CA VAL A 17 7.90 1.49 2.87
C VAL A 17 8.52 0.18 3.33
N HIS A 18 9.84 0.19 3.48
CA HIS A 18 10.58 -0.91 4.10
C HIS A 18 10.87 -0.54 5.56
N THR A 19 10.36 -1.35 6.48
CA THR A 19 10.63 -1.20 7.92
C THR A 19 12.02 -1.75 8.26
N ALA A 20 12.43 -1.63 9.53
CA ALA A 20 13.68 -2.22 9.99
C ALA A 20 13.58 -3.74 10.18
N GLU A 21 12.37 -4.29 10.22
CA GLU A 21 12.07 -5.72 10.44
C GLU A 21 11.81 -6.44 9.11
N GLU A 22 12.28 -5.86 7.99
CA GLU A 22 12.09 -6.36 6.62
C GLU A 22 10.63 -6.40 6.12
N ASP A 23 9.66 -5.94 6.92
CA ASP A 23 8.29 -5.78 6.45
C ASP A 23 8.21 -4.77 5.30
N LEU A 24 7.34 -5.11 4.34
CA LEU A 24 7.08 -4.28 3.18
C LEU A 24 5.63 -3.80 3.17
N PHE A 25 5.46 -2.48 3.27
CA PHE A 25 4.17 -1.85 3.07
C PHE A 25 4.10 -1.21 1.68
N VAL A 26 3.02 -1.48 0.96
CA VAL A 26 2.69 -0.80 -0.28
C VAL A 26 1.43 0.03 -0.05
N ILE A 27 1.54 1.33 -0.28
CA ILE A 27 0.43 2.28 -0.13
C ILE A 27 0.15 2.90 -1.49
N ILE A 28 -1.08 2.84 -1.97
CA ILE A 28 -1.52 3.52 -3.18
C ILE A 28 -2.54 4.58 -2.79
N ILE A 29 -2.25 5.83 -3.13
CA ILE A 29 -3.19 6.95 -2.99
C ILE A 29 -3.70 7.29 -4.38
N HIS A 30 -4.99 7.02 -4.64
CA HIS A 30 -5.62 7.30 -5.92
C HIS A 30 -6.04 8.76 -6.01
N TYR A 31 -6.04 9.32 -7.21
CA TYR A 31 -6.58 10.67 -7.46
C TYR A 31 -8.07 10.80 -7.11
N SER A 32 -8.80 9.68 -7.08
CA SER A 32 -10.20 9.62 -6.68
C SER A 32 -10.44 9.77 -5.17
N GLY A 33 -9.39 9.81 -4.35
CA GLY A 33 -9.51 9.81 -2.89
C GLY A 33 -9.63 8.41 -2.28
N ARG A 34 -9.60 7.33 -3.07
CA ARG A 34 -9.41 5.97 -2.55
C ARG A 34 -7.95 5.77 -2.13
N ARG A 35 -7.71 5.06 -1.04
CA ARG A 35 -6.38 4.61 -0.63
C ARG A 35 -6.40 3.11 -0.40
N GLU A 36 -5.32 2.45 -0.81
CA GLU A 36 -5.13 1.02 -0.65
C GLU A 36 -3.80 0.81 0.07
N ILE A 37 -3.79 -0.03 1.10
CA ILE A 37 -2.59 -0.36 1.87
C ILE A 37 -2.47 -1.88 1.88
N TYR A 38 -1.29 -2.36 1.52
CA TYR A 38 -0.95 -3.77 1.47
C TYR A 38 0.24 -4.02 2.39
N LEU A 39 0.12 -5.02 3.26
CA LEU A 39 1.24 -5.56 4.04
C LEU A 39 1.70 -6.85 3.36
N MET A 40 2.93 -6.85 2.85
CA MET A 40 3.53 -8.02 2.22
C MET A 40 4.32 -8.80 3.26
N GLY A 41 4.24 -10.13 3.20
CA GLY A 41 5.00 -11.00 4.11
C GLY A 41 6.47 -11.11 3.75
N GLU A 42 6.77 -11.09 2.45
CA GLU A 42 8.13 -11.03 1.91
C GLU A 42 8.17 -9.99 0.77
N PRO A 43 9.33 -9.38 0.47
CA PRO A 43 9.44 -8.37 -0.59
C PRO A 43 9.01 -8.85 -1.98
N ASP A 44 9.19 -10.14 -2.24
CA ASP A 44 8.88 -10.81 -3.52
C ASP A 44 7.59 -11.65 -3.44
N ALA A 45 6.78 -11.48 -2.40
CA ALA A 45 5.50 -12.19 -2.28
C ALA A 45 4.53 -11.72 -3.38
N ASP A 46 3.87 -12.67 -4.04
CA ASP A 46 2.85 -12.38 -5.06
C ASP A 46 1.55 -11.83 -4.45
N GLU A 47 1.27 -12.16 -3.18
CA GLU A 47 0.06 -11.77 -2.47
C GLU A 47 0.37 -11.07 -1.14
N PRO A 48 -0.43 -10.06 -0.75
CA PRO A 48 -0.30 -9.42 0.56
C PRO A 48 -0.87 -10.31 1.66
N LEU A 49 -0.26 -10.26 2.85
CA LEU A 49 -0.81 -10.83 4.07
C LEU A 49 -2.10 -10.13 4.49
N TYR A 50 -2.16 -8.81 4.30
CA TYR A 50 -3.31 -8.01 4.67
C TYR A 50 -3.54 -6.88 3.67
N THR A 51 -4.81 -6.58 3.42
CA THR A 51 -5.24 -5.45 2.60
C THR A 51 -6.18 -4.55 3.38
N LEU A 52 -5.90 -3.26 3.36
CA LEU A 52 -6.75 -2.22 3.94
C LEU A 52 -7.16 -1.25 2.82
N ASN A 53 -8.47 -1.11 2.64
CA ASN A 53 -9.07 -0.18 1.70
C ASN A 53 -9.68 0.99 2.47
N LEU A 54 -9.26 2.20 2.17
CA LEU A 54 -9.74 3.43 2.79
C LEU A 54 -10.38 4.33 1.74
N SER A 55 -11.55 4.88 2.06
CA SER A 55 -12.27 5.86 1.27
C SER A 55 -12.72 7.00 2.17
N ASP A 56 -13.16 8.13 1.60
CA ASP A 56 -13.52 9.35 2.34
C ASP A 56 -14.68 9.20 3.36
N GLY A 57 -15.27 8.01 3.52
CA GLY A 57 -16.23 7.73 4.59
C GLY A 57 -16.28 6.28 5.10
N ALA A 58 -15.43 5.38 4.59
CA ALA A 58 -15.45 3.98 4.98
C ALA A 58 -14.06 3.33 4.91
N ALA A 59 -13.82 2.42 5.84
CA ALA A 59 -12.64 1.56 5.87
C ALA A 59 -13.07 0.09 5.78
N GLY A 60 -12.40 -0.68 4.93
CA GLY A 60 -12.60 -2.12 4.79
C GLY A 60 -11.28 -2.87 4.95
N PHE A 61 -11.29 -3.96 5.71
CA PHE A 61 -10.12 -4.80 6.01
C PHE A 61 -10.31 -6.21 5.47
N THR A 62 -9.25 -6.80 4.93
CA THR A 62 -9.21 -8.18 4.45
C THR A 62 -7.89 -8.82 4.86
N ALA A 63 -7.97 -10.06 5.33
CA ALA A 63 -6.87 -10.91 5.80
C ALA A 63 -6.83 -12.20 4.99
#